data_AF-A0A2I0QJA3-F1
#
_entry.id   AF-A0A2I0QJA3-F1
#
_cell.length_a   1.000
_cell.length_b   1.000
_cell.length_c   1.000
_cell.angle_alpha   90.00
_cell.angle_beta   90.00
_cell.angle_gamma   90.00
#
_symmetry.space_group_name_H-M   'P 1'
#
loop_
_entity.id
_entity.type
_entity.pdbx_description
1 polymer ?
#
loop_
_entity_poly.entity_id
_entity_poly.type
_entity_poly.pdbx_seq_one_letter_code
_entity_poly.pdbx_strand_id
1 'polypeptide(L)' 'GMDYKEIDKILVLMEKGMSKDEISEKTNISAEKVGKIFEMNKTSGHKRNLPEGFKFF' A
#
# COMPACT_ATOMS: atom_id res chain seq x y z
N GLY A 1 9.31 13.51 -3.63
CA GLY A 1 8.94 12.84 -2.36
C GLY A 1 7.45 13.02 -2.14
N MET A 2 6.80 12.05 -1.51
CA MET A 2 5.42 12.20 -1.02
C MET A 2 5.48 12.57 0.46
N ASP A 3 4.50 13.36 0.92
CA ASP A 3 4.37 13.62 2.36
C ASP A 3 3.94 12.33 3.07
N TYR A 4 4.49 12.07 4.25
CA TYR A 4 4.13 10.90 5.06
C TYR A 4 2.63 10.90 5.38
N LYS A 5 2.02 12.08 5.55
CA LYS A 5 0.56 12.19 5.78
C LYS A 5 -0.27 11.67 4.60
N GLU A 6 0.21 11.85 3.38
CA GLU A 6 -0.45 11.36 2.17
C GLU A 6 -0.31 9.84 2.05
N ILE A 7 0.89 9.33 2.32
CA ILE A 7 1.21 7.89 2.29
C ILE A 7 0.35 7.14 3.32
N ASP A 8 0.25 7.67 4.53
CA ASP A 8 -0.46 7.02 5.64
C ASP A 8 -1.96 6.91 5.34
N LYS A 9 -2.56 7.97 4.77
CA LYS A 9 -3.95 7.94 4.29
C LYS A 9 -4.17 6.87 3.23
N ILE A 10 -3.27 6.76 2.24
CA ILE A 10 -3.37 5.75 1.19
C ILE A 10 -3.27 4.33 1.77
N LEU A 11 -2.33 4.10 2.68
CA LEU A 11 -2.15 2.79 3.34
C LEU A 11 -3.38 2.38 4.14
N VAL A 12 -3.96 3.28 4.94
CA VAL A 12 -5.19 3.01 5.71
C VAL A 12 -6.38 2.68 4.81
N LEU A 13 -6.53 3.37 3.68
CA LEU A 13 -7.61 3.07 2.72
C LEU A 13 -7.37 1.76 1.97
N MET A 14 -6.11 1.43 1.69
CA MET A 14 -5.71 0.15 1.10
C MET A 14 -6.00 -1.03 2.06
N GLU A 15 -5.75 -0.87 3.36
CA GLU A 15 -6.11 -1.88 4.37
C GLU A 15 -7.63 -2.08 4.49
N LYS A 16 -8.41 -1.02 4.24
CA LYS A 16 -9.88 -1.11 4.15
C LYS A 16 -10.39 -1.79 2.88
N GLY A 17 -9.50 -2.21 1.99
CA GLY A 17 -9.84 -2.92 0.75
C GLY A 17 -10.32 -2.04 -0.39
N MET A 18 -10.06 -0.72 -0.34
CA MET A 18 -10.44 0.19 -1.43
C MET A 18 -9.56 0.01 -2.66
N SER A 19 -10.15 0.23 -3.83
CA SER A 19 -9.46 0.21 -5.12
C SER A 19 -8.60 1.47 -5.31
N LYS A 20 -7.64 1.40 -6.24
CA LYS A 20 -6.77 2.55 -6.57
C LYS A 20 -7.57 3.78 -6.98
N ASP A 21 -8.63 3.57 -7.75
CA ASP A 21 -9.46 4.66 -8.30
C ASP A 21 -10.23 5.36 -7.18
N GLU A 22 -10.86 4.60 -6.27
CA GLU A 22 -11.55 5.16 -5.10
C GLU A 22 -10.61 5.92 -4.15
N ILE A 23 -9.38 5.42 -3.98
CA ILE A 23 -8.37 6.08 -3.16
C ILE A 23 -7.94 7.39 -3.83
N SER A 24 -7.71 7.37 -5.14
CA SER A 24 -7.37 8.57 -5.93
C SER A 24 -8.45 9.63 -5.81
N GLU A 25 -9.73 9.26 -5.93
CA GLU A 25 -10.88 10.16 -5.81
C GLU A 25 -11.03 10.72 -4.38
N LYS A 26 -10.90 9.87 -3.34
CA LYS A 26 -11.06 10.31 -1.95
C LYS A 26 -9.91 11.17 -1.42
N THR A 27 -8.68 10.87 -1.83
CA THR A 27 -7.50 11.56 -1.34
C THR A 27 -7.09 12.73 -2.23
N ASN A 28 -7.65 12.82 -3.44
CA ASN A 28 -7.27 13.79 -4.46
C ASN A 28 -5.77 13.71 -4.83
N ILE A 29 -5.17 12.52 -4.63
CA ILE A 29 -3.79 12.20 -4.97
C ILE A 29 -3.78 11.58 -6.37
N SER A 30 -2.75 11.87 -7.17
CA SER A 30 -2.69 11.30 -8.53
C SER A 30 -2.67 9.77 -8.50
N ALA A 31 -3.38 9.16 -9.46
CA ALA A 31 -3.43 7.72 -9.62
C ALA A 31 -2.03 7.09 -9.79
N GLU A 32 -1.08 7.81 -10.38
CA GLU A 32 0.32 7.38 -10.48
C GLU A 32 0.98 7.20 -9.11
N LYS A 33 0.80 8.18 -8.21
CA LYS A 33 1.37 8.13 -6.85
C LYS A 33 0.75 6.99 -6.04
N VAL A 34 -0.58 6.86 -6.10
CA VAL A 34 -1.31 5.75 -5.47
C VAL A 34 -0.84 4.39 -6.03
N GLY A 35 -0.68 4.32 -7.36
CA GLY A 35 -0.18 3.15 -8.07
C GLY A 35 1.20 2.71 -7.59
N LYS A 36 2.12 3.68 -7.42
CA LYS A 36 3.47 3.44 -6.92
C LYS A 36 3.48 2.91 -5.48
N ILE A 37 2.64 3.45 -4.59
CA ILE A 37 2.52 2.95 -3.21
C ILE A 37 2.00 1.51 -3.21
N PHE A 38 0.99 1.21 -4.01
CA PHE A 38 0.45 -0.15 -4.16
C PHE A 38 1.53 -1.14 -4.61
N GLU A 39 2.32 -0.76 -5.60
CA GLU A 39 3.41 -1.59 -6.11
C GLU A 39 4.47 -1.83 -5.04
N MET A 40 4.90 -0.77 -4.34
CA MET A 40 5.86 -0.87 -3.22
C MET A 40 5.33 -1.76 -2.09
N ASN A 41 4.04 -1.64 -1.77
CA ASN A 41 3.41 -2.43 -0.73
C ASN A 41 3.35 -3.92 -1.11
N LYS A 42 3.05 -4.22 -2.39
CA LYS A 42 3.03 -5.58 -2.94
C LYS A 42 4.43 -6.20 -2.98
N THR A 43 5.42 -5.49 -3.53
CA THR A 43 6.81 -5.99 -3.61
C THR A 43 7.42 -6.20 -2.23
N SER A 44 7.13 -5.32 -1.27
CA SER A 44 7.67 -5.43 0.09
C SER A 44 6.89 -6.38 1.00
N GLY A 45 5.83 -7.04 0.51
CA GLY A 45 5.02 -7.97 1.29
C GLY A 45 5.84 -9.09 1.93
N HIS A 46 6.87 -9.59 1.22
CA HIS A 46 7.76 -10.62 1.71
C HIS A 46 8.55 -10.23 2.98
N LYS A 47 8.66 -8.93 3.31
CA LYS A 47 9.37 -8.45 4.51
C LYS A 47 8.51 -8.55 5.77
N ARG A 48 7.19 -8.65 5.60
CA ARG A 48 6.20 -8.68 6.69
C ARG A 48 5.57 -10.06 6.86
N ASN A 49 5.64 -10.90 5.84
CA ASN A 49 5.22 -12.29 5.91
C ASN A 49 6.35 -13.17 6.42
N LEU A 50 6.00 -14.25 7.09
CA LEU A 50 6.97 -15.30 7.40
C LEU A 50 7.59 -15.83 6.10
N PRO A 51 8.90 -16.15 6.09
CA PRO A 51 9.52 -16.77 4.93
C PRO A 51 8.75 -18.04 4.53
N GLU A 52 8.50 -18.21 3.24
CA GLU A 52 7.94 -19.45 2.72
C GLU A 52 8.91 -20.60 3.06
N GLY A 53 8.48 -21.50 3.94
CA GLY A 53 9.31 -22.60 4.47
C GLY A 53 9.79 -22.42 5.91
N PHE A 54 9.50 -21.30 6.57
CA PHE A 54 9.76 -21.15 8.00
C PHE A 54 8.78 -22.00 8.79
N LYS A 55 9.24 -23.19 9.22
CA LYS A 55 8.54 -24.02 10.20
C LYS A 55 9.07 -23.67 11.59
N PHE A 56 8.17 -23.24 12.46
CA PHE A 56 8.38 -23.54 13.87
C PHE A 56 8.26 -25.07 13.95
N PHE A 57 9.25 -25.75 14.55
CA PHE A 57 9.32 -27.21 14.72
C PHE A 57 9.90 -28.00 13.54
#